data_AF-A0A6A5WIE7-F1
#
_entry.id   AF-A0A6A5WIE7-F1
#
_cell.length_a   1.000
_cell.length_b   1.000
_cell.length_c   1.000
_cell.angle_alpha   90.00
_cell.angle_beta   90.00
_cell.angle_gamma   90.00
#
_symmetry.space_group_name_H-M   'P 1'
#
loop_
_entity.id
_entity.type
_entity.pdbx_description
1 polymer ?
#
loop_
_entity_poly.entity_id
_entity_poly.type
_entity_poly.pdbx_seq_one_letter_code
_entity_poly.pdbx_strand_id
1 'polypeptide(L)'
;MWHSRSLHAVAAAVLTTLPLILATSSPKRGLCHVPSKKYPSDDKVWVNTPGSDLTWYYNYGASPSAAYRNTDLQFVPMLWGASTNDTGTIFLDTVTDLINGGTNITHVLAFNEPDGTTATGGADISPSVAAAAWIRQIEPLKDLGVKLGAPSVTGSSRGFTWLENWLKACNGGCNPDFNPVHWYGNFEGMASHIGQMMGTYPNQTVWVTEWGYANQGLEETQAFYNISTQWFDRMESITHYSYFGAFRSDVSNVGPNSAMLTQSGKLTDIGSWYLGGASTNNVPNGDAAQIAKFCGWVFVVLAVGVWVVL
;
A
#
# COMPACT_ATOMS: atom_id res chain seq x y z
N MET A 1 -5.57 -9.77 78.36
CA MET A 1 -5.57 -10.74 77.25
C MET A 1 -6.32 -10.11 76.08
N TRP A 2 -5.65 -10.03 74.93
CA TRP A 2 -6.11 -9.37 73.71
C TRP A 2 -7.23 -10.17 73.04
N HIS A 3 -8.30 -9.52 72.58
CA HIS A 3 -9.22 -10.10 71.60
C HIS A 3 -9.24 -9.23 70.35
N SER A 4 -8.69 -9.82 69.29
CA SER A 4 -8.51 -9.33 67.93
C SER A 4 -9.87 -9.09 67.26
N ARG A 5 -10.04 -7.94 66.62
CA ARG A 5 -11.15 -7.66 65.71
C ARG A 5 -10.74 -8.05 64.30
N SER A 6 -11.37 -9.10 63.75
CA SER A 6 -11.19 -9.52 62.36
C SER A 6 -11.92 -8.57 61.41
N LEU A 7 -11.17 -7.67 60.77
CA LEU A 7 -11.64 -6.90 59.61
C LEU A 7 -11.68 -7.82 58.39
N HIS A 8 -12.87 -8.12 57.89
CA HIS A 8 -13.05 -8.80 56.62
C HIS A 8 -12.88 -7.78 55.50
N ALA A 9 -11.73 -7.82 54.81
CA ALA A 9 -11.51 -7.04 53.60
C ALA A 9 -12.29 -7.71 52.45
N VAL A 10 -13.33 -7.03 51.97
CA VAL A 10 -14.02 -7.40 50.73
C VAL A 10 -13.13 -6.95 49.58
N ALA A 11 -12.43 -7.89 48.96
CA ALA A 11 -11.68 -7.63 47.73
C ALA A 11 -12.67 -7.44 46.58
N ALA A 12 -12.87 -6.19 46.15
CA ALA A 12 -13.61 -5.89 44.92
C ALA A 12 -12.73 -6.29 43.72
N ALA A 13 -13.09 -7.36 43.04
CA ALA A 13 -12.48 -7.74 41.77
C ALA A 13 -12.90 -6.72 40.70
N VAL A 14 -11.98 -5.83 40.32
CA VAL A 14 -12.15 -4.97 39.15
C VAL A 14 -11.95 -5.86 37.92
N LEU A 15 -13.06 -6.27 37.29
CA LEU A 15 -13.01 -6.83 35.94
C LEU A 15 -12.56 -5.70 35.00
N THR A 16 -11.29 -5.70 34.61
CA THR A 16 -10.82 -4.91 33.47
C THR A 16 -11.38 -5.54 32.21
N THR A 17 -12.48 -5.00 31.67
CA THR A 17 -12.92 -5.32 30.31
C THR A 17 -11.87 -4.75 29.36
N LEU A 18 -10.98 -5.62 28.86
CA LEU A 18 -10.15 -5.30 27.69
C LEU A 18 -11.10 -4.83 26.59
N PRO A 19 -10.92 -3.63 26.02
CA PRO A 19 -11.71 -3.24 24.87
C PRO A 19 -11.44 -4.28 23.78
N LEU A 20 -12.48 -4.96 23.34
CA LEU A 20 -12.45 -5.65 22.05
C LEU A 20 -12.06 -4.57 21.04
N ILE A 21 -10.84 -4.66 20.51
CA ILE A 21 -10.43 -3.89 19.34
C ILE A 21 -11.28 -4.47 18.20
N LEU A 22 -12.49 -3.93 18.06
CA LEU A 22 -13.27 -4.15 16.86
C LEU A 22 -12.48 -3.50 15.73
N ALA A 23 -12.20 -4.26 14.68
CA ALA A 23 -11.66 -3.70 13.45
C ALA A 23 -12.59 -2.56 13.01
N THR A 24 -12.07 -1.34 12.97
CA THR A 24 -12.83 -0.19 12.47
C THR A 24 -13.07 -0.40 10.99
N SER A 25 -14.29 -0.21 10.50
CA SER A 25 -14.52 -0.15 9.06
C SER A 25 -14.10 1.23 8.53
N SER A 26 -13.44 1.29 7.38
CA SER A 26 -12.99 2.51 6.74
C SER A 26 -13.22 2.44 5.24
N PRO A 27 -14.01 3.35 4.65
CA PRO A 27 -14.24 3.37 3.20
C PRO A 27 -12.99 3.75 2.39
N LYS A 28 -11.88 4.09 3.06
CA LYS A 28 -10.59 4.46 2.46
C LYS A 28 -9.76 3.24 2.03
N ARG A 29 -10.10 2.04 2.49
CA ARG A 29 -9.31 0.83 2.25
C ARG A 29 -9.42 0.35 0.81
N GLY A 30 -8.28 0.04 0.23
CA GLY A 30 -8.21 -0.59 -1.09
C GLY A 30 -7.24 -1.76 -1.14
N LEU A 31 -7.31 -2.49 -2.24
CA LEU A 31 -6.48 -3.67 -2.46
C LEU A 31 -5.30 -3.34 -3.39
N CYS A 32 -4.09 -3.47 -2.86
CA CYS A 32 -2.89 -3.63 -3.67
C CYS A 32 -2.86 -5.08 -4.16
N HIS A 33 -3.34 -5.34 -5.37
CA HIS A 33 -3.56 -6.69 -5.85
C HIS A 33 -2.31 -7.30 -6.49
N VAL A 34 -1.79 -8.36 -5.87
CA VAL A 34 -0.66 -9.16 -6.36
C VAL A 34 -1.16 -10.58 -6.71
N PRO A 35 -1.53 -10.86 -7.98
CA PRO A 35 -2.16 -12.13 -8.34
C PRO A 35 -1.20 -13.31 -8.17
N SER A 36 -1.71 -14.37 -7.54
CA SER A 36 -0.96 -15.63 -7.39
C SER A 36 -1.18 -16.56 -8.58
N LYS A 37 -0.12 -16.86 -9.33
CA LYS A 37 -0.18 -17.91 -10.38
C LYS A 37 -0.38 -19.31 -9.79
N LYS A 38 0.16 -19.56 -8.60
CA LYS A 38 0.12 -20.87 -7.92
C LYS A 38 -1.23 -21.11 -7.25
N TYR A 39 -1.85 -20.05 -6.74
CA TYR A 39 -3.09 -20.10 -5.96
C TYR A 39 -4.09 -19.01 -6.41
N PRO A 40 -4.56 -19.01 -7.66
CA PRO A 40 -5.47 -17.98 -8.16
C PRO A 40 -6.83 -17.95 -7.44
N SER A 41 -7.17 -19.00 -6.68
CA SER A 41 -8.37 -19.01 -5.83
C SER A 41 -8.29 -18.05 -4.65
N ASP A 42 -7.09 -17.61 -4.25
CA ASP A 42 -6.89 -16.69 -3.14
C ASP A 42 -7.55 -15.33 -3.43
N ASP A 43 -7.72 -14.95 -4.70
CA ASP A 43 -8.42 -13.73 -5.12
C ASP A 43 -9.85 -13.65 -4.56
N LYS A 44 -10.49 -14.80 -4.30
CA LYS A 44 -11.82 -14.85 -3.69
C LYS A 44 -11.83 -14.34 -2.26
N VAL A 45 -10.71 -14.40 -1.53
CA VAL A 45 -10.63 -13.98 -0.13
C VAL A 45 -10.93 -12.48 0.01
N TRP A 46 -10.46 -11.66 -0.93
CA TRP A 46 -10.56 -10.20 -0.81
C TRP A 46 -11.97 -9.67 -1.00
N VAL A 47 -12.82 -10.38 -1.74
CA VAL A 47 -14.19 -9.94 -2.07
C VAL A 47 -15.30 -10.77 -1.43
N ASN A 48 -15.00 -12.01 -1.01
CA ASN A 48 -16.00 -12.89 -0.40
C ASN A 48 -15.90 -12.97 1.13
N THR A 49 -14.91 -12.31 1.76
CA THR A 49 -14.82 -12.26 3.22
C THR A 49 -15.94 -11.35 3.76
N PRO A 50 -16.88 -11.86 4.57
CA PRO A 50 -17.96 -11.05 5.12
C PRO A 50 -17.43 -9.90 5.97
N GLY A 51 -17.96 -8.70 5.76
CA GLY A 51 -17.53 -7.50 6.48
C GLY A 51 -16.34 -6.76 5.84
N SER A 52 -15.79 -7.26 4.74
CA SER A 52 -14.79 -6.52 3.97
C SER A 52 -15.33 -5.15 3.54
N ASP A 53 -14.54 -4.13 3.81
CA ASP A 53 -14.82 -2.71 3.53
C ASP A 53 -13.90 -2.16 2.44
N LEU A 54 -13.30 -3.04 1.63
CA LEU A 54 -12.51 -2.64 0.48
C LEU A 54 -13.42 -1.96 -0.55
N THR A 55 -13.04 -0.77 -1.01
CA THR A 55 -13.84 0.01 -1.96
C THR A 55 -13.18 0.16 -3.33
N TRP A 56 -11.86 0.00 -3.40
CA TRP A 56 -11.08 0.16 -4.62
C TRP A 56 -9.92 -0.83 -4.69
N TYR A 57 -9.32 -1.00 -5.87
CA TYR A 57 -8.11 -1.78 -6.05
C TYR A 57 -7.28 -1.30 -7.23
N TYR A 58 -5.99 -1.61 -7.20
CA TYR A 58 -5.09 -1.51 -8.34
C TYR A 58 -4.24 -2.78 -8.42
N ASN A 59 -3.67 -3.06 -9.58
CA ASN A 59 -2.91 -4.29 -9.85
C ASN A 59 -1.60 -4.03 -10.62
N TYR A 60 -1.06 -2.82 -10.51
CA TYR A 60 0.11 -2.33 -11.25
C TYR A 60 -0.05 -2.29 -12.78
N GLY A 61 -1.26 -2.46 -13.30
CA GLY A 61 -1.53 -2.49 -14.74
C GLY A 61 -2.61 -1.51 -15.17
N ALA A 62 -2.77 -1.37 -16.49
CA ALA A 62 -3.78 -0.52 -17.11
C ALA A 62 -5.17 -1.17 -17.17
N SER A 63 -5.29 -2.47 -16.93
CA SER A 63 -6.52 -3.25 -17.12
C SER A 63 -6.95 -3.99 -15.85
N PRO A 64 -8.27 -4.12 -15.62
CA PRO A 64 -8.79 -4.75 -14.41
C PRO A 64 -8.42 -6.23 -14.33
N SER A 65 -8.17 -6.69 -13.11
CA SER A 65 -7.98 -8.12 -12.82
C SER A 65 -9.24 -8.89 -13.17
N ALA A 66 -9.10 -10.02 -13.87
CA ALA A 66 -10.25 -10.84 -14.27
C ALA A 66 -11.13 -11.26 -13.08
N ALA A 67 -10.50 -11.49 -11.91
CA ALA A 67 -11.19 -11.86 -10.67
C ALA A 67 -12.17 -10.81 -10.13
N TYR A 68 -11.99 -9.52 -10.47
CA TYR A 68 -12.77 -8.41 -9.89
C TYR A 68 -13.58 -7.63 -10.92
N ARG A 69 -13.78 -8.18 -12.13
CA ARG A 69 -14.59 -7.51 -13.17
C ARG A 69 -16.07 -7.38 -12.81
N ASN A 70 -16.56 -8.27 -11.95
CA ASN A 70 -17.98 -8.34 -11.54
C ASN A 70 -18.13 -8.13 -10.03
N THR A 71 -17.27 -7.31 -9.42
CA THR A 71 -17.33 -6.96 -8.01
C THR A 71 -17.56 -5.47 -7.86
N ASP A 72 -17.89 -5.02 -6.65
CA ASP A 72 -18.13 -3.60 -6.37
C ASP A 72 -16.83 -2.80 -6.19
N LEU A 73 -15.66 -3.44 -6.31
CA LEU A 73 -14.38 -2.76 -6.18
C LEU A 73 -14.13 -1.86 -7.38
N GLN A 74 -13.90 -0.58 -7.11
CA GLN A 74 -13.46 0.34 -8.15
C GLN A 74 -12.04 0.01 -8.61
N PHE A 75 -11.85 -0.24 -9.91
CA PHE A 75 -10.52 -0.40 -10.48
C PHE A 75 -9.83 0.94 -10.71
N VAL A 76 -8.56 1.04 -10.28
CA VAL A 76 -7.67 2.18 -10.50
C VAL A 76 -6.52 1.75 -11.41
N PRO A 77 -6.52 2.15 -12.70
CA PRO A 77 -5.46 1.83 -13.64
C PRO A 77 -4.14 2.48 -13.24
N MET A 78 -3.01 1.81 -13.50
CA MET A 78 -1.68 2.33 -13.26
C MET A 78 -0.81 2.28 -14.51
N LEU A 79 -0.18 3.42 -14.86
CA LEU A 79 0.96 3.43 -15.77
C LEU A 79 2.22 3.18 -14.96
N TRP A 80 2.60 1.92 -14.82
CA TRP A 80 3.66 1.50 -13.92
C TRP A 80 5.01 2.11 -14.24
N GLY A 81 5.35 2.21 -15.52
CA GLY A 81 6.63 2.75 -15.95
C GLY A 81 6.64 3.32 -17.38
N ALA A 82 7.81 3.76 -17.82
CA ALA A 82 8.03 4.39 -19.11
C ALA A 82 9.51 4.28 -19.55
N SER A 83 9.73 4.26 -20.85
CA SER A 83 11.04 4.23 -21.50
C SER A 83 11.14 5.30 -22.59
N THR A 84 12.36 5.73 -22.93
CA THR A 84 12.61 6.60 -24.10
C THR A 84 12.19 5.95 -25.42
N ASN A 85 12.10 4.62 -25.45
CA ASN A 85 11.68 3.87 -26.64
C ASN A 85 10.16 3.74 -26.77
N ASP A 86 9.40 4.14 -25.75
CA ASP A 86 7.94 4.04 -25.79
C ASP A 86 7.37 5.06 -26.78
N THR A 87 6.57 4.54 -27.71
CA THR A 87 5.85 5.33 -28.70
C THR A 87 4.34 5.12 -28.52
N GLY A 88 3.54 6.13 -28.92
CA GLY A 88 2.09 6.07 -28.81
C GLY A 88 1.53 6.31 -27.40
N THR A 89 0.27 5.92 -27.23
CA THR A 89 -0.61 6.30 -26.12
C THR A 89 -1.30 5.10 -25.48
N ILE A 90 -0.68 3.91 -25.52
CA ILE A 90 -1.31 2.64 -25.11
C ILE A 90 -2.04 2.73 -23.76
N PHE A 91 -1.48 3.42 -22.76
CA PHE A 91 -2.15 3.58 -21.47
C PHE A 91 -3.41 4.46 -21.57
N LEU A 92 -3.29 5.63 -22.20
CA LEU A 92 -4.42 6.52 -22.47
C LEU A 92 -5.50 5.79 -23.25
N ASP A 93 -5.13 5.12 -24.35
CA ASP A 93 -6.05 4.38 -25.21
C ASP A 93 -6.80 3.29 -24.40
N THR A 94 -6.06 2.53 -23.57
CA THR A 94 -6.66 1.49 -22.70
C THR A 94 -7.65 2.08 -21.70
N VAL A 95 -7.29 3.19 -21.04
CA VAL A 95 -8.17 3.83 -20.05
C VAL A 95 -9.40 4.44 -20.72
N THR A 96 -9.21 5.10 -21.87
CA THR A 96 -10.31 5.63 -22.69
C THR A 96 -11.27 4.51 -23.14
N ASP A 97 -10.75 3.37 -23.58
CA ASP A 97 -11.57 2.23 -23.97
C ASP A 97 -12.35 1.65 -22.78
N LEU A 98 -11.74 1.57 -21.59
CA LEU A 98 -12.43 1.15 -20.38
C LEU A 98 -13.60 2.08 -20.03
N ILE A 99 -13.39 3.41 -20.09
CA ILE A 99 -14.42 4.42 -19.84
C ILE A 99 -15.55 4.31 -20.87
N ASN A 100 -15.21 4.24 -22.17
CA ASN A 100 -16.18 4.09 -23.25
C ASN A 100 -16.97 2.77 -23.15
N GLY A 101 -16.34 1.72 -22.63
CA GLY A 101 -16.97 0.43 -22.33
C GLY A 101 -17.85 0.43 -21.08
N GLY A 102 -17.97 1.56 -20.36
CA GLY A 102 -18.81 1.72 -19.17
C GLY A 102 -18.13 1.39 -17.84
N THR A 103 -16.81 1.19 -17.82
CA THR A 103 -16.06 1.00 -16.57
C THR A 103 -15.94 2.34 -15.84
N ASN A 104 -16.29 2.39 -14.56
CA ASN A 104 -16.22 3.61 -13.75
C ASN A 104 -14.77 3.94 -13.32
N ILE A 105 -13.99 4.51 -14.23
CA ILE A 105 -12.63 5.00 -13.94
C ILE A 105 -12.70 6.46 -13.50
N THR A 106 -12.42 6.73 -12.21
CA THR A 106 -12.39 8.10 -11.68
C THR A 106 -10.99 8.56 -11.26
N HIS A 107 -10.05 7.63 -11.10
CA HIS A 107 -8.67 7.89 -10.73
C HIS A 107 -7.72 7.01 -11.53
N VAL A 108 -6.50 7.49 -11.77
CA VAL A 108 -5.37 6.68 -12.25
C VAL A 108 -4.14 6.93 -11.39
N LEU A 109 -3.27 5.93 -11.31
CA LEU A 109 -1.95 6.03 -10.71
C LEU A 109 -0.88 6.15 -11.80
N ALA A 110 0.13 6.97 -11.55
CA ALA A 110 1.32 7.04 -12.39
C ALA A 110 2.47 6.22 -11.78
N PHE A 111 3.65 6.38 -12.38
CA PHE A 111 4.84 5.54 -12.23
C PHE A 111 5.10 5.02 -10.81
N ASN A 112 5.42 3.73 -10.72
CA ASN A 112 5.68 3.04 -9.47
C ASN A 112 7.17 3.10 -9.10
N GLU A 113 7.49 3.79 -8.02
CA GLU A 113 8.85 4.02 -7.53
C GLU A 113 9.83 4.34 -8.67
N PRO A 114 9.58 5.39 -9.47
CA PRO A 114 10.47 5.72 -10.59
C PRO A 114 11.86 6.14 -10.11
N ASP A 115 12.00 6.53 -8.85
CA ASP A 115 13.29 6.77 -8.20
C ASP A 115 13.98 5.46 -7.74
N GLY A 116 13.23 4.36 -7.61
CA GLY A 116 13.69 3.04 -7.23
C GLY A 116 14.13 2.20 -8.43
N THR A 117 15.04 1.24 -8.19
CA THR A 117 15.54 0.35 -9.24
C THR A 117 14.55 -0.76 -9.55
N THR A 118 14.60 -1.30 -10.77
CA THR A 118 13.86 -2.52 -11.14
C THR A 118 14.23 -3.73 -10.27
N ALA A 119 15.46 -3.76 -9.74
CA ALA A 119 15.92 -4.78 -8.79
C ALA A 119 15.15 -4.82 -7.46
N THR A 120 14.48 -3.74 -7.10
CA THR A 120 13.69 -3.61 -5.88
C THR A 120 12.19 -3.48 -6.14
N GLY A 121 11.75 -3.66 -7.39
CA GLY A 121 10.35 -3.50 -7.79
C GLY A 121 9.95 -2.09 -8.22
N GLY A 122 10.91 -1.16 -8.34
CA GLY A 122 10.66 0.18 -8.87
C GLY A 122 10.82 0.28 -10.38
N ALA A 123 10.29 1.34 -10.97
CA ALA A 123 10.27 1.50 -12.41
C ALA A 123 11.58 2.01 -13.02
N ASP A 124 12.47 2.59 -12.21
CA ASP A 124 13.80 3.08 -12.62
C ASP A 124 13.74 4.03 -13.83
N ILE A 125 13.07 5.17 -13.64
CA ILE A 125 12.75 6.12 -14.71
C ILE A 125 13.31 7.49 -14.36
N SER A 126 13.98 8.13 -15.31
CA SER A 126 14.41 9.51 -15.10
C SER A 126 13.21 10.47 -15.05
N PRO A 127 13.32 11.58 -14.30
CA PRO A 127 12.26 12.59 -14.25
C PRO A 127 11.82 13.12 -15.63
N SER A 128 12.75 13.25 -16.58
CA SER A 128 12.44 13.74 -17.94
C SER A 128 11.66 12.73 -18.78
N VAL A 129 11.98 11.44 -18.67
CA VAL A 129 11.23 10.37 -19.36
C VAL A 129 9.82 10.27 -18.78
N ALA A 130 9.70 10.32 -17.46
CA ALA A 130 8.42 10.33 -16.76
C ALA A 130 7.56 11.55 -17.13
N ALA A 131 8.15 12.75 -17.22
CA ALA A 131 7.44 13.96 -17.64
C ALA A 131 6.90 13.85 -19.07
N ALA A 132 7.73 13.39 -20.02
CA ALA A 132 7.31 13.18 -21.41
C ALA A 132 6.19 12.13 -21.53
N ALA A 133 6.29 11.02 -20.79
CA ALA A 133 5.26 9.99 -20.76
C ALA A 133 3.97 10.48 -20.10
N TRP A 134 4.05 11.26 -19.03
CA TRP A 134 2.89 11.86 -18.36
C TRP A 134 2.12 12.78 -19.30
N ILE A 135 2.80 13.75 -19.92
CA ILE A 135 2.19 14.73 -20.82
C ILE A 135 1.48 14.02 -21.99
N ARG A 136 2.06 12.91 -22.46
CA ARG A 136 1.50 12.13 -23.57
C ARG A 136 0.34 11.21 -23.17
N GLN A 137 0.41 10.55 -22.01
CA GLN A 137 -0.47 9.43 -21.69
C GLN A 137 -1.36 9.63 -20.45
N ILE A 138 -0.99 10.52 -19.54
CA ILE A 138 -1.70 10.72 -18.26
C ILE A 138 -2.47 12.03 -18.26
N GLU A 139 -1.81 13.14 -18.64
CA GLU A 139 -2.44 14.47 -18.64
C GLU A 139 -3.75 14.53 -19.44
N PRO A 140 -3.87 13.93 -20.65
CA PRO A 140 -5.13 13.97 -21.42
C PRO A 140 -6.32 13.31 -20.73
N LEU A 141 -6.10 12.44 -19.74
CA LEU A 141 -7.19 11.81 -18.99
C LEU A 141 -7.99 12.81 -18.15
N LYS A 142 -7.44 13.99 -17.84
CA LYS A 142 -8.20 15.07 -17.17
C LYS A 142 -9.39 15.53 -18.01
N ASP A 143 -9.26 15.52 -19.35
CA ASP A 143 -10.35 15.91 -20.26
C ASP A 143 -11.52 14.90 -20.21
N LEU A 144 -11.26 13.69 -19.71
CA LEU A 144 -12.26 12.66 -19.44
C LEU A 144 -12.78 12.70 -17.99
N GLY A 145 -12.39 13.70 -17.20
CA GLY A 145 -12.79 13.85 -15.80
C GLY A 145 -12.06 12.93 -14.82
N VAL A 146 -10.98 12.27 -15.25
CA VAL A 146 -10.19 11.36 -14.41
C VAL A 146 -9.20 12.17 -13.55
N LYS A 147 -9.12 11.83 -12.26
CA LYS A 147 -8.12 12.40 -11.35
C LYS A 147 -6.79 11.69 -11.46
N LEU A 148 -5.70 12.46 -11.49
CA LEU A 148 -4.36 11.95 -11.77
C LEU A 148 -3.51 11.90 -10.49
N GLY A 149 -3.04 10.71 -10.12
CA GLY A 149 -2.08 10.54 -9.03
C GLY A 149 -0.68 10.87 -9.49
N ALA A 150 0.05 11.69 -8.72
CA ALA A 150 1.48 11.91 -8.93
C ALA A 150 2.27 10.59 -8.92
N PRO A 151 3.52 10.55 -9.43
CA PRO A 151 4.34 9.35 -9.36
C PRO A 151 4.54 8.87 -7.91
N SER A 152 4.37 7.57 -7.67
CA SER A 152 4.46 6.98 -6.33
C SER A 152 5.92 6.73 -6.00
N VAL A 153 6.60 7.65 -5.32
CA VAL A 153 8.04 7.51 -5.04
C VAL A 153 8.32 6.68 -3.79
N THR A 154 9.55 6.16 -3.68
CA THR A 154 9.99 5.46 -2.45
C THR A 154 9.89 6.38 -1.24
N GLY A 155 9.68 5.79 -0.05
CA GLY A 155 9.62 6.46 1.25
C GLY A 155 10.96 7.03 1.74
N SER A 156 11.70 7.73 0.88
CA SER A 156 13.05 8.24 1.16
C SER A 156 13.22 9.68 0.65
N SER A 157 14.29 10.36 1.08
CA SER A 157 14.62 11.70 0.58
C SER A 157 14.85 11.72 -0.93
N ARG A 158 15.36 10.62 -1.50
CA ARG A 158 15.53 10.45 -2.96
C ARG A 158 14.20 10.59 -3.70
N GLY A 159 13.12 10.05 -3.14
CA GLY A 159 11.78 10.16 -3.72
C GLY A 159 11.33 11.62 -3.85
N PHE A 160 11.51 12.43 -2.79
CA PHE A 160 11.18 13.85 -2.84
C PHE A 160 12.04 14.62 -3.86
N THR A 161 13.35 14.36 -3.90
CA THR A 161 14.23 14.97 -4.92
C THR A 161 13.81 14.58 -6.34
N TRP A 162 13.38 13.34 -6.53
CA TRP A 162 12.89 12.87 -7.83
C TRP A 162 11.61 13.61 -8.24
N LEU A 163 10.63 13.75 -7.34
CA LEU A 163 9.38 14.48 -7.60
C LEU A 163 9.63 15.95 -7.96
N GLU A 164 10.52 16.62 -7.24
CA GLU A 164 10.88 18.01 -7.53
C GLU A 164 11.49 18.14 -8.93
N ASN A 165 12.39 17.23 -9.30
CA ASN A 165 12.99 17.21 -10.63
C ASN A 165 11.99 16.85 -11.72
N TRP A 166 10.99 16.00 -11.42
CA TRP A 166 9.93 15.64 -12.35
C TRP A 166 9.02 16.83 -12.63
N LEU A 167 8.58 17.56 -11.60
CA LEU A 167 7.80 18.79 -11.77
C LEU A 167 8.56 19.85 -12.59
N LYS A 168 9.87 20.00 -12.36
CA LYS A 168 10.73 20.87 -13.19
C LYS A 168 10.76 20.42 -14.65
N ALA A 169 10.94 19.12 -14.88
CA ALA A 169 10.96 18.55 -16.23
C ALA A 169 9.59 18.66 -16.95
N CYS A 170 8.49 18.65 -16.20
CA CYS A 170 7.15 18.85 -16.73
C CYS A 170 6.93 20.25 -17.31
N ASN A 171 7.65 21.28 -16.83
CA ASN A 171 7.52 22.67 -17.29
C ASN A 171 6.05 23.14 -17.39
N GLY A 172 5.24 22.80 -16.37
CA GLY A 172 3.80 23.12 -16.30
C GLY A 172 2.86 22.14 -17.02
N GLY A 173 3.38 21.11 -17.69
CA GLY A 173 2.60 20.10 -18.42
C GLY A 173 2.09 18.91 -17.59
N CYS A 174 2.40 18.84 -16.30
CA CYS A 174 1.92 17.78 -15.42
C CYS A 174 1.12 18.35 -14.26
N ASN A 175 -0.15 17.99 -14.15
CA ASN A 175 -1.09 18.56 -13.17
C ASN A 175 -1.74 17.47 -12.31
N PRO A 176 -1.01 16.85 -11.37
CA PRO A 176 -1.56 15.83 -10.47
C PRO A 176 -2.65 16.41 -9.55
N ASP A 177 -3.65 15.59 -9.22
CA ASP A 177 -4.76 15.92 -8.33
C ASP A 177 -4.57 15.38 -6.90
N PHE A 178 -3.74 14.34 -6.74
CA PHE A 178 -3.42 13.72 -5.46
C PHE A 178 -2.01 13.11 -5.46
N ASN A 179 -1.47 12.81 -4.27
CA ASN A 179 -0.12 12.31 -4.07
C ASN A 179 -0.13 10.87 -3.50
N PRO A 180 0.13 9.87 -4.35
CA PRO A 180 0.53 8.54 -3.90
C PRO A 180 1.85 8.55 -3.12
N VAL A 181 1.93 7.76 -2.06
CA VAL A 181 3.13 7.60 -1.23
C VAL A 181 3.34 6.14 -0.85
N HIS A 182 4.60 5.72 -0.82
CA HIS A 182 5.01 4.41 -0.35
C HIS A 182 5.78 4.52 0.96
N TRP A 183 5.60 3.56 1.88
CA TRP A 183 6.39 3.51 3.10
C TRP A 183 6.67 2.09 3.60
N TYR A 184 7.95 1.74 3.71
CA TYR A 184 8.40 0.50 4.34
C TYR A 184 9.35 0.82 5.50
N GLY A 185 8.85 0.76 6.73
CA GLY A 185 9.60 1.16 7.93
C GLY A 185 8.73 1.34 9.16
N ASN A 186 9.27 1.96 10.21
CA ASN A 186 8.53 2.22 11.45
C ASN A 186 7.45 3.30 11.30
N PHE A 187 6.59 3.43 12.31
CA PHE A 187 5.46 4.37 12.30
C PHE A 187 5.92 5.84 12.31
N GLU A 188 6.95 6.18 13.08
CA GLU A 188 7.42 7.57 13.19
C GLU A 188 7.96 8.09 11.85
N GLY A 189 8.72 7.26 11.13
CA GLY A 189 9.19 7.59 9.81
C GLY A 189 8.03 7.72 8.81
N MET A 190 7.03 6.85 8.89
CA MET A 190 5.83 6.91 8.05
C MET A 190 5.09 8.24 8.26
N ALA A 191 4.82 8.58 9.52
CA ALA A 191 4.12 9.81 9.89
C ALA A 191 4.89 11.05 9.44
N SER A 192 6.23 11.06 9.60
CA SER A 192 7.08 12.15 9.13
C SER A 192 7.07 12.28 7.61
N HIS A 193 7.19 11.17 6.89
CA HIS A 193 7.24 11.17 5.41
C HIS A 193 5.93 11.65 4.81
N ILE A 194 4.80 11.10 5.29
CA ILE A 194 3.47 11.51 4.86
C ILE A 194 3.19 12.96 5.26
N GLY A 195 3.58 13.36 6.48
CA GLY A 195 3.47 14.75 6.93
C GLY A 195 4.24 15.72 6.04
N GLN A 196 5.45 15.36 5.58
CA GLN A 196 6.21 16.18 4.63
C GLN A 196 5.49 16.28 3.27
N MET A 197 4.91 15.18 2.77
CA MET A 197 4.13 15.21 1.53
C MET A 197 2.93 16.17 1.64
N MET A 198 2.17 16.06 2.73
CA MET A 198 1.03 16.93 3.02
C MET A 198 1.45 18.40 3.17
N GLY A 199 2.58 18.68 3.80
CA GLY A 199 3.11 20.04 3.96
C GLY A 199 3.63 20.65 2.65
N THR A 200 4.19 19.82 1.77
CA THR A 200 4.71 20.26 0.46
C THR A 200 3.58 20.54 -0.53
N TYR A 201 2.51 19.75 -0.49
CA TYR A 201 1.35 19.88 -1.38
C TYR A 201 0.04 20.02 -0.59
N PRO A 202 -0.17 21.15 0.12
CA PRO A 202 -1.26 21.30 1.09
C PRO A 202 -2.67 21.29 0.47
N ASN A 203 -2.78 21.50 -0.85
CA ASN A 203 -4.05 21.52 -1.57
C ASN A 203 -4.38 20.16 -2.24
N GLN A 204 -3.54 19.15 -2.06
CA GLN A 204 -3.73 17.82 -2.63
C GLN A 204 -3.95 16.79 -1.52
N THR A 205 -4.76 15.77 -1.81
CA THR A 205 -4.94 14.64 -0.90
C THR A 205 -3.80 13.64 -1.06
N VAL A 206 -3.60 12.79 -0.04
CA VAL A 206 -2.61 11.72 -0.03
C VAL A 206 -3.31 10.37 -0.18
N TRP A 207 -2.71 9.51 -1.01
CA TRP A 207 -3.06 8.10 -1.14
C TRP A 207 -1.86 7.27 -0.65
N VAL A 208 -2.04 6.42 0.36
CA VAL A 208 -0.96 5.51 0.79
C VAL A 208 -1.09 4.21 0.00
N THR A 209 -0.53 4.19 -1.20
CA THR A 209 -0.72 3.07 -2.15
C THR A 209 0.05 1.82 -1.76
N GLU A 210 1.15 1.96 -1.03
CA GLU A 210 1.85 0.83 -0.41
C GLU A 210 2.39 1.22 0.95
N TRP A 211 2.17 0.36 1.95
CA TRP A 211 2.85 0.51 3.22
C TRP A 211 2.98 -0.82 3.98
N GLY A 212 4.03 -0.92 4.80
CA GLY A 212 4.31 -2.10 5.63
C GLY A 212 5.51 -1.89 6.55
N TYR A 213 5.72 -2.78 7.52
CA TYR A 213 6.93 -2.76 8.35
C TYR A 213 7.80 -3.98 8.04
N ALA A 214 8.63 -3.81 7.02
CA ALA A 214 9.34 -4.91 6.39
C ALA A 214 10.28 -5.64 7.36
N ASN A 215 10.25 -6.98 7.29
CA ASN A 215 11.17 -7.90 7.96
C ASN A 215 11.22 -7.76 9.49
N GLN A 216 10.11 -7.37 10.12
CA GLN A 216 9.99 -7.30 11.58
C GLN A 216 9.36 -8.55 12.20
N GLY A 217 9.46 -8.66 13.52
CA GLY A 217 8.76 -9.66 14.31
C GLY A 217 7.23 -9.50 14.24
N LEU A 218 6.51 -10.57 14.58
CA LEU A 218 5.06 -10.63 14.43
C LEU A 218 4.36 -9.52 15.25
N GLU A 219 4.75 -9.36 16.51
CA GLU A 219 4.16 -8.38 17.42
C GLU A 219 4.42 -6.95 16.93
N GLU A 220 5.65 -6.66 16.46
CA GLU A 220 6.01 -5.36 15.92
C GLU A 220 5.26 -5.03 14.64
N THR A 221 5.11 -6.00 13.71
CA THR A 221 4.33 -5.80 12.49
C THR A 221 2.85 -5.57 12.79
N GLN A 222 2.26 -6.34 13.72
CA GLN A 222 0.87 -6.18 14.12
C GLN A 222 0.63 -4.84 14.85
N ALA A 223 1.53 -4.44 15.74
CA ALA A 223 1.45 -3.16 16.44
C ALA A 223 1.54 -1.99 15.45
N PHE A 224 2.50 -2.04 14.53
CA PHE A 224 2.64 -1.07 13.44
C PHE A 224 1.38 -0.98 12.59
N TYR A 225 0.79 -2.12 12.21
CA TYR A 225 -0.44 -2.15 11.42
C TYR A 225 -1.61 -1.47 12.16
N ASN A 226 -1.76 -1.73 13.45
CA ASN A 226 -2.86 -1.16 14.23
C ASN A 226 -2.75 0.37 14.41
N ILE A 227 -1.55 0.88 14.71
CA ILE A 227 -1.37 2.32 14.95
C ILE A 227 -1.51 3.15 13.66
N SER A 228 -1.01 2.63 12.54
CA SER A 228 -1.07 3.26 11.22
C SER A 228 -2.48 3.32 10.64
N THR A 229 -3.24 2.22 10.64
CA THR A 229 -4.63 2.21 10.15
C THR A 229 -5.52 3.14 10.96
N GLN A 230 -5.38 3.14 12.29
CA GLN A 230 -6.06 4.11 13.16
C GLN A 230 -5.71 5.56 12.82
N TRP A 231 -4.45 5.82 12.46
CA TRP A 231 -4.02 7.16 12.05
C TRP A 231 -4.62 7.55 10.69
N PHE A 232 -4.55 6.67 9.69
CA PHE A 232 -5.13 6.91 8.36
C PHE A 232 -6.65 7.16 8.40
N ASP A 233 -7.36 6.42 9.25
CA ASP A 233 -8.81 6.61 9.43
C ASP A 233 -9.14 8.02 9.96
N ARG A 234 -8.32 8.58 10.85
CA ARG A 234 -8.52 9.90 11.46
C ARG A 234 -8.04 11.08 10.61
N MET A 235 -7.10 10.86 9.69
CA MET A 235 -6.52 11.95 8.88
C MET A 235 -7.39 12.23 7.65
N GLU A 236 -8.02 13.41 7.59
CA GLU A 236 -8.90 13.79 6.47
C GLU A 236 -8.17 13.87 5.13
N SER A 237 -6.93 14.37 5.11
CA SER A 237 -6.17 14.47 3.85
C SER A 237 -5.69 13.13 3.33
N ILE A 238 -5.68 12.06 4.14
CA ILE A 238 -5.45 10.69 3.68
C ILE A 238 -6.81 10.12 3.28
N THR A 239 -7.02 9.94 1.98
CA THR A 239 -8.32 9.53 1.45
C THR A 239 -8.37 8.07 1.05
N HIS A 240 -7.23 7.49 0.72
CA HIS A 240 -7.11 6.10 0.26
C HIS A 240 -5.86 5.46 0.84
N TYR A 241 -5.93 4.19 1.22
CA TYR A 241 -4.75 3.42 1.59
C TYR A 241 -4.91 1.93 1.26
N SER A 242 -3.82 1.32 0.80
CA SER A 242 -3.72 -0.11 0.47
C SER A 242 -2.51 -0.74 1.16
N TYR A 243 -2.76 -1.73 2.02
CA TYR A 243 -1.69 -2.44 2.71
C TYR A 243 -0.95 -3.38 1.75
N PHE A 244 0.38 -3.36 1.76
CA PHE A 244 1.18 -4.25 0.92
C PHE A 244 1.34 -5.61 1.59
N GLY A 245 0.38 -6.50 1.35
CA GLY A 245 0.35 -7.82 1.97
C GLY A 245 -0.61 -8.83 1.34
N ALA A 246 -1.26 -8.50 0.22
CA ALA A 246 -2.30 -9.34 -0.40
C ALA A 246 -1.74 -10.57 -1.15
N PHE A 247 -0.95 -11.37 -0.44
CA PHE A 247 -0.27 -12.57 -0.89
C PHE A 247 -0.02 -13.51 0.30
N ARG A 248 0.48 -14.71 0.01
CA ARG A 248 0.86 -15.68 1.05
C ARG A 248 2.23 -15.39 1.64
N SER A 249 2.42 -15.76 2.91
CA SER A 249 3.64 -15.46 3.66
C SER A 249 4.91 -16.11 3.14
N ASP A 250 4.81 -17.23 2.41
CA ASP A 250 5.93 -17.95 1.79
C ASP A 250 6.54 -17.20 0.58
N VAL A 251 5.80 -16.25 -0.02
CA VAL A 251 6.26 -15.46 -1.17
C VAL A 251 6.51 -13.98 -0.84
N SER A 252 6.40 -13.58 0.42
CA SER A 252 6.57 -12.19 0.84
C SER A 252 8.02 -11.73 0.72
N ASN A 253 8.25 -10.63 0.00
CA ASN A 253 9.55 -9.94 -0.07
C ASN A 253 9.73 -8.89 1.04
N VAL A 254 8.70 -8.63 1.84
CA VAL A 254 8.73 -7.71 3.01
C VAL A 254 8.65 -8.47 4.34
N GLY A 255 8.96 -9.76 4.31
CA GLY A 255 8.91 -10.66 5.45
C GLY A 255 7.54 -11.31 5.64
N PRO A 256 7.49 -12.55 6.17
CA PRO A 256 6.26 -13.35 6.24
C PRO A 256 5.18 -12.72 7.12
N ASN A 257 5.59 -11.97 8.16
CA ASN A 257 4.67 -11.36 9.12
C ASN A 257 3.83 -10.21 8.56
N SER A 258 4.22 -9.64 7.42
CA SER A 258 3.44 -8.61 6.71
C SER A 258 2.43 -9.19 5.72
N ALA A 259 2.38 -10.52 5.53
CA ALA A 259 1.42 -11.12 4.61
C ALA A 259 0.02 -11.21 5.24
N MET A 260 -1.00 -10.98 4.42
CA MET A 260 -2.41 -11.11 4.79
C MET A 260 -2.88 -12.56 4.75
N LEU A 261 -2.16 -13.44 4.05
CA LEU A 261 -2.38 -14.89 4.07
C LEU A 261 -1.16 -15.61 4.63
N THR A 262 -1.39 -16.63 5.44
CA THR A 262 -0.39 -17.64 5.75
C THR A 262 0.02 -18.40 4.48
N GLN A 263 1.13 -19.13 4.55
CA GLN A 263 1.60 -20.07 3.52
C GLN A 263 0.53 -21.08 3.07
N SER A 264 -0.43 -21.38 3.95
CA SER A 264 -1.57 -22.27 3.68
C SER A 264 -2.80 -21.57 3.09
N GLY A 265 -2.75 -20.27 2.83
CA GLY A 265 -3.87 -19.50 2.27
C GLY A 265 -4.95 -19.13 3.29
N LYS A 266 -4.69 -19.27 4.59
CA LYS A 266 -5.59 -18.77 5.65
C LYS A 266 -5.27 -17.32 5.97
N LEU A 267 -6.29 -16.49 6.23
CA LEU A 267 -6.11 -15.11 6.71
C LEU A 267 -5.23 -15.10 7.96
N THR A 268 -4.23 -14.22 7.97
CA THR A 268 -3.49 -13.84 9.18
C THR A 268 -4.34 -12.87 10.01
N ASP A 269 -3.86 -12.49 11.20
CA ASP A 269 -4.50 -11.43 11.98
C ASP A 269 -4.60 -10.12 11.18
N ILE A 270 -3.50 -9.66 10.58
CA ILE A 270 -3.50 -8.45 9.73
C ILE A 270 -4.48 -8.60 8.56
N GLY A 271 -4.45 -9.73 7.86
CA GLY A 271 -5.38 -9.97 6.76
C GLY A 271 -6.84 -9.91 7.19
N SER A 272 -7.17 -10.52 8.32
CA SER A 272 -8.54 -10.50 8.85
C SER A 272 -8.94 -9.10 9.30
N TRP A 273 -8.10 -8.41 10.08
CA TRP A 273 -8.37 -7.04 10.54
C TRP A 273 -8.56 -6.07 9.39
N TYR A 274 -7.78 -6.20 8.32
CA TYR A 274 -7.87 -5.34 7.14
C TYR A 274 -9.16 -5.53 6.35
N LEU A 275 -9.75 -6.73 6.42
CA LEU A 275 -11.05 -7.07 5.83
C LEU A 275 -12.20 -6.93 6.86
N GLY A 276 -12.01 -6.20 7.95
CA GLY A 276 -13.05 -5.96 8.96
C GLY A 276 -13.35 -7.15 9.89
N GLY A 277 -12.53 -8.19 9.86
CA GLY A 277 -12.66 -9.40 10.68
C GLY A 277 -11.99 -9.33 12.06
N ALA A 278 -12.25 -10.34 12.89
CA ALA A 278 -11.60 -10.54 14.19
C ALA A 278 -10.23 -11.24 14.05
N SER A 279 -9.43 -11.23 15.11
CA SER A 279 -8.17 -11.99 15.15
C SER A 279 -8.39 -13.47 14.83
N THR A 280 -7.51 -14.03 14.01
CA THR A 280 -7.55 -15.43 13.56
C THR A 280 -6.57 -16.31 14.35
N ASN A 281 -5.53 -15.70 14.93
CA ASN A 281 -4.37 -16.35 15.54
C ASN A 281 -3.60 -17.26 14.57
N ASN A 282 -3.81 -17.11 13.25
CA ASN A 282 -3.04 -17.83 12.25
C ASN A 282 -1.68 -17.13 12.08
N VAL A 283 -0.62 -17.79 12.55
CA VAL A 283 0.74 -17.26 12.45
C VAL A 283 1.32 -17.55 11.05
N PRO A 284 1.72 -16.50 10.30
CA PRO A 284 2.41 -16.70 9.02
C PRO A 284 3.80 -17.26 9.24
N ASN A 285 4.21 -18.18 8.37
CA ASN A 285 5.59 -18.67 8.31
C ASN A 285 6.18 -18.35 6.93
N GLY A 286 7.47 -18.05 6.89
CA GLY A 286 8.22 -18.08 5.64
C GLY A 286 8.67 -19.51 5.33
N ASP A 287 8.94 -19.80 4.06
CA ASP A 287 9.73 -21.00 3.76
C ASP A 287 11.11 -20.83 4.42
N ALA A 288 11.54 -21.85 5.17
CA ALA A 288 12.93 -21.99 5.61
C ALA A 288 13.81 -22.35 4.42
N ALA A 289 13.84 -21.47 3.42
CA ALA A 289 14.72 -21.47 2.28
C ALA A 289 14.64 -20.07 1.68
N GLN A 290 15.73 -19.31 1.79
CA GLN A 290 15.91 -18.20 0.86
C GLN A 290 15.77 -18.73 -0.57
N ILE A 291 15.14 -17.92 -1.42
CA ILE A 291 15.09 -18.02 -2.88
C ILE A 291 13.92 -18.87 -3.42
N ALA A 292 12.73 -18.26 -3.47
CA ALA A 292 11.80 -18.45 -4.58
C ALA A 292 11.80 -17.16 -5.43
N LYS A 293 12.52 -17.22 -6.54
CA LYS A 293 12.70 -16.15 -7.53
C LYS A 293 11.35 -15.82 -8.16
N PHE A 294 10.81 -14.64 -7.90
CA PHE A 294 9.87 -14.04 -8.86
C PHE A 294 10.71 -13.66 -10.09
N CYS A 295 10.30 -14.10 -11.29
CA CYS A 295 10.91 -13.64 -12.54
C CYS A 295 10.64 -12.14 -12.68
N GLY A 296 11.60 -11.35 -12.21
CA GLY A 296 11.49 -9.91 -12.10
C GLY A 296 12.47 -9.39 -11.06
N TRP A 297 13.76 -9.64 -11.34
CA TRP A 297 14.94 -9.00 -10.74
C TRP A 297 15.39 -9.49 -9.34
N VAL A 298 16.70 -9.74 -9.26
CA VAL A 298 17.43 -10.41 -8.18
C VAL A 298 18.51 -9.44 -7.68
N PHE A 299 18.45 -9.18 -6.37
CA PHE A 299 19.48 -8.81 -5.38
C PHE A 299 20.58 -7.78 -5.73
N VAL A 300 20.65 -6.70 -4.94
CA VAL A 300 21.70 -6.51 -3.91
C VAL A 300 21.11 -5.74 -2.71
N VAL A 301 21.16 -6.33 -1.52
CA VAL A 301 21.17 -5.57 -0.25
C VAL A 301 22.39 -6.03 0.53
N LEU A 302 23.31 -5.09 0.81
CA LEU A 302 23.96 -4.85 2.11
C LEU A 302 25.28 -4.08 1.91
N ALA A 303 25.32 -2.84 2.38
CA ALA A 303 26.35 -2.32 3.29
C ALA A 303 26.07 -0.85 3.65
N VAL A 304 25.40 -0.60 4.78
CA VAL A 304 25.58 0.66 5.52
C VAL A 304 25.89 0.30 6.97
N GLY A 305 27.06 0.74 7.40
CA GLY A 305 27.62 0.60 8.74
C GLY A 305 29.12 0.81 8.58
N VAL A 306 29.80 1.75 9.23
CA VAL A 306 29.55 2.49 10.45
C VAL A 306 30.38 3.78 10.34
N TRP A 307 29.83 4.94 10.69
CA TRP A 307 30.64 6.12 11.02
C TRP A 307 30.46 6.40 12.51
N VAL A 308 31.51 6.12 13.28
CA VAL A 308 31.66 6.60 14.66
C VAL A 308 33.00 7.32 14.73
N VAL A 309 32.91 8.65 14.68
CA VAL A 309 33.52 9.67 15.55
C VAL A 309 34.97 9.45 16.05
N LEU A 310 35.80 10.46 15.71
CA LEU A 310 37.15 10.86 16.17
C LEU A 310 38.36 10.20 15.50
#